data_AF-A0AAN5D7I7-F1
#
_entry.id   AF-A0AAN5D7I7-F1
#
_cell.length_a   1.000
_cell.length_b   1.000
_cell.length_c   1.000
_cell.angle_alpha   90.00
_cell.angle_beta   90.00
_cell.angle_gamma   90.00
#
_symmetry.space_group_name_H-M   'P 1'
#
loop_
_entity.id
_entity.type
_entity.pdbx_description
1 polymer ?
#
loop_
_entity_poly.entity_id
_entity_poly.type
_entity_poly.pdbx_seq_one_letter_code
_entity_poly.pdbx_strand_id
1 'polypeptide(L)'
;FSEFENPFAWIQNSLFTMSSSLYLALVVERTFAVRNAARYEQTRFHLLPLAIVICLSMAVALFIVYANFWLVEMLTTIIIVYTIEGCTLISSVSLIIYARRKYGHIPYDSDRLKAKYQVKEVLDFSMAILPSLIIGAVMHTLSLVPTLLWMYGIISMAVDGTLFYSVHSLNCILSKLTLIGCHKEMRQRLKQMFFKGSSEGIHIVRDAEGEGRQYFEQIKAAWDKHEKHNPREKYIS
;
A
#
# COMPACT_ATOMS: atom_id res chain seq x y z
N PHE A 1 -37.00 11.30 -5.16
CA PHE A 1 -35.61 11.41 -5.63
C PHE A 1 -35.62 12.14 -6.95
N SER A 2 -35.21 13.41 -6.94
CA SER A 2 -35.22 14.22 -8.16
C SER A 2 -34.01 13.85 -9.04
N GLU A 3 -34.13 14.00 -10.36
CA GLU A 3 -33.08 13.69 -11.33
C GLU A 3 -31.75 14.43 -11.07
N PHE A 4 -31.77 15.50 -10.26
CA PHE A 4 -30.60 16.29 -9.86
C PHE A 4 -29.83 15.76 -8.63
N GLU A 5 -30.40 14.84 -7.85
CA GLU A 5 -29.72 14.25 -6.68
C GLU A 5 -28.76 13.10 -7.07
N ASN A 6 -28.89 12.59 -8.29
CA ASN A 6 -28.13 11.48 -8.84
C ASN A 6 -26.61 11.75 -9.03
N PRO A 7 -26.15 12.82 -9.73
CA PRO A 7 -24.75 12.95 -10.17
C PRO A 7 -23.73 12.97 -9.05
N PHE A 8 -24.08 13.54 -7.90
CA PHE A 8 -23.21 13.59 -6.73
C PHE A 8 -22.90 12.17 -6.21
N ALA A 9 -23.95 11.36 -6.05
CA ALA A 9 -23.83 9.98 -5.59
C ALA A 9 -23.04 9.10 -6.58
N TRP A 10 -23.19 9.34 -7.89
CA TRP A 10 -22.40 8.69 -8.94
C TRP A 10 -20.91 9.01 -8.82
N ILE A 11 -20.57 10.28 -8.68
CA ILE A 11 -19.18 10.72 -8.55
C ILE A 11 -18.55 10.15 -7.27
N GLN A 12 -19.27 10.21 -6.15
CA GLN A 12 -18.84 9.64 -4.87
C GLN A 12 -18.52 8.15 -5.00
N ASN A 13 -19.45 7.36 -5.55
CA ASN A 13 -19.25 5.92 -5.74
C ASN A 13 -18.10 5.61 -6.72
N SER A 14 -17.93 6.45 -7.75
CA SER A 14 -16.81 6.34 -8.70
C SER A 14 -15.47 6.51 -8.01
N LEU A 15 -15.34 7.56 -7.21
CA LEU A 15 -14.10 7.88 -6.49
C LEU A 15 -13.74 6.80 -5.47
N PHE A 16 -14.73 6.27 -4.74
CA PHE A 16 -14.49 5.16 -3.82
C PHE A 16 -14.05 3.90 -4.53
N THR A 17 -14.79 3.51 -5.57
CA THR A 17 -14.46 2.29 -6.32
C THR A 17 -13.08 2.38 -6.94
N MET A 18 -12.72 3.54 -7.50
CA MET A 18 -11.39 3.79 -8.05
C MET A 18 -10.31 3.70 -6.98
N SER A 19 -10.50 4.35 -5.83
CA SER A 19 -9.56 4.30 -4.70
C SER A 19 -9.32 2.88 -4.21
N SER A 20 -10.39 2.12 -3.94
CA SER A 20 -10.30 0.75 -3.43
C SER A 20 -9.70 -0.21 -4.48
N SER A 21 -10.03 -0.02 -5.76
CA SER A 21 -9.44 -0.78 -6.86
C SER A 21 -7.94 -0.50 -7.01
N LEU A 22 -7.51 0.77 -6.87
CA LEU A 22 -6.09 1.16 -6.90
C LEU A 22 -5.30 0.52 -5.76
N TYR A 23 -5.86 0.46 -4.55
CA TYR A 23 -5.20 -0.21 -3.43
C TYR A 23 -5.04 -1.70 -3.66
N LEU A 24 -6.08 -2.38 -4.17
CA LEU A 24 -5.98 -3.80 -4.53
C LEU A 24 -4.89 -4.03 -5.59
N ALA A 25 -4.89 -3.22 -6.64
CA ALA A 25 -3.89 -3.19 -7.70
C ALA A 25 -2.46 -3.10 -7.15
N LEU A 26 -2.21 -2.15 -6.24
CA LEU A 26 -0.91 -1.98 -5.58
C LEU A 26 -0.49 -3.21 -4.76
N VAL A 27 -1.43 -3.85 -4.06
CA VAL A 27 -1.14 -5.06 -3.27
C VAL A 27 -0.81 -6.24 -4.18
N VAL A 28 -1.52 -6.39 -5.30
CA VAL A 28 -1.26 -7.43 -6.31
C VAL A 28 0.12 -7.24 -6.95
N GLU A 29 0.43 -6.01 -7.37
CA GLU A 29 1.74 -5.64 -7.95
C GLU A 29 2.87 -6.02 -6.99
N ARG A 30 2.77 -5.65 -5.71
CA ARG A 30 3.80 -6.00 -4.72
C ARG A 30 3.88 -7.49 -4.43
N THR A 31 2.75 -8.18 -4.45
CA THR A 31 2.74 -9.64 -4.31
C THR A 31 3.52 -10.29 -5.45
N PHE A 32 3.36 -9.78 -6.67
CA PHE A 32 4.15 -10.20 -7.82
C PHE A 32 5.64 -9.86 -7.66
N ALA A 33 5.97 -8.65 -7.20
CA ALA A 33 7.34 -8.23 -6.92
C ALA A 33 8.04 -9.13 -5.89
N VAL A 34 7.36 -9.50 -4.79
CA VAL A 34 7.91 -10.42 -3.78
C VAL A 34 8.04 -11.83 -4.35
N ARG A 35 7.06 -12.32 -5.11
CA ARG A 35 7.11 -13.66 -5.71
C ARG A 35 8.30 -13.80 -6.66
N ASN A 36 8.54 -12.81 -7.51
CA ASN A 36 9.52 -12.84 -8.58
C ASN A 36 10.70 -11.86 -8.38
N ALA A 37 11.12 -11.64 -7.13
CA ALA A 37 12.11 -10.62 -6.76
C ALA A 37 13.37 -10.57 -7.66
N ALA A 38 13.96 -11.74 -7.97
CA ALA A 38 15.17 -11.82 -8.80
C ALA A 38 14.95 -11.40 -10.27
N ARG A 39 13.79 -11.73 -10.84
CA ARG A 39 13.44 -11.33 -12.22
C ARG A 39 12.97 -9.89 -12.28
N TYR A 40 12.24 -9.46 -11.24
CA TYR A 40 11.63 -8.14 -11.18
C TYR A 40 12.69 -7.05 -11.36
N GLU A 41 13.79 -7.11 -10.60
CA GLU A 41 14.90 -6.14 -10.68
C GLU A 41 15.60 -6.13 -12.05
N GLN A 42 15.80 -7.30 -12.66
CA GLN A 42 16.46 -7.40 -13.97
C GLN A 42 15.68 -6.70 -15.07
N THR A 43 14.34 -6.67 -14.96
CA THR A 43 13.51 -6.20 -16.06
C THR A 43 13.56 -4.70 -16.33
N ARG A 44 13.99 -3.81 -15.42
CA ARG A 44 13.98 -2.32 -15.55
C ARG A 44 12.66 -1.65 -15.98
N PHE A 45 11.70 -2.38 -16.56
CA PHE A 45 10.41 -1.95 -17.06
C PHE A 45 9.32 -2.04 -15.99
N HIS A 46 9.59 -1.56 -14.78
CA HIS A 46 8.62 -1.59 -13.67
C HIS A 46 7.41 -0.69 -13.90
N LEU A 47 7.57 0.34 -14.74
CA LEU A 47 6.52 1.31 -15.06
C LEU A 47 5.40 0.72 -15.91
N LEU A 48 5.70 -0.23 -16.80
CA LEU A 48 4.71 -0.79 -17.71
C LEU A 48 3.67 -1.67 -16.97
N PRO A 49 4.06 -2.66 -16.13
CA PRO A 49 3.11 -3.39 -15.29
C PRO A 49 2.31 -2.48 -14.37
N LEU A 50 2.95 -1.47 -13.78
CA LEU A 50 2.27 -0.50 -12.93
C LEU A 50 1.21 0.29 -13.72
N ALA A 51 1.54 0.78 -14.92
CA ALA A 51 0.62 1.50 -15.79
C ALA A 51 -0.56 0.61 -16.20
N ILE A 52 -0.31 -0.65 -16.58
CA ILE A 52 -1.36 -1.62 -16.90
C ILE A 52 -2.29 -1.83 -15.71
N VAL A 53 -1.72 -2.00 -14.52
CA VAL A 53 -2.47 -2.21 -13.27
C VAL A 53 -3.33 -0.98 -12.92
N ILE A 54 -2.79 0.23 -13.08
CA ILE A 54 -3.54 1.48 -12.89
C ILE A 54 -4.66 1.61 -13.92
N CYS A 55 -4.38 1.41 -15.20
CA CYS A 55 -5.39 1.46 -16.27
C CYS A 55 -6.50 0.43 -16.04
N LEU A 56 -6.15 -0.79 -15.63
CA LEU A 56 -7.12 -1.83 -15.31
C LEU A 56 -7.99 -1.44 -14.10
N SER A 57 -7.39 -0.87 -13.05
CA SER A 57 -8.14 -0.39 -11.88
C SER A 57 -9.13 0.73 -12.25
N MET A 58 -8.74 1.62 -13.18
CA MET A 58 -9.61 2.67 -13.68
C MET A 58 -10.75 2.10 -14.54
N ALA A 59 -10.46 1.13 -15.40
CA ALA A 59 -11.46 0.45 -16.21
C ALA A 59 -12.49 -0.30 -15.35
N VAL A 60 -12.03 -0.99 -14.30
CA VAL A 60 -12.91 -1.68 -13.32
C VAL A 60 -13.79 -0.67 -12.58
N ALA A 61 -13.22 0.46 -12.15
CA ALA A 61 -13.99 1.50 -11.49
C ALA A 61 -15.09 2.07 -12.40
N LEU A 62 -14.75 2.41 -13.65
CA LEU A 62 -15.72 2.88 -14.65
C LEU A 62 -16.80 1.84 -14.93
N PHE A 63 -16.43 0.57 -15.04
CA PHE A 63 -17.37 -0.53 -15.26
C PHE A 63 -18.36 -0.68 -14.09
N ILE A 64 -17.87 -0.64 -12.85
CA ILE A 64 -18.73 -0.74 -11.66
C ILE A 64 -19.69 0.45 -11.60
N VAL A 65 -19.22 1.67 -11.89
CA VAL A 65 -20.06 2.88 -11.93
C VAL A 65 -21.13 2.76 -13.01
N TYR A 66 -20.76 2.30 -14.21
CA TYR A 66 -21.69 2.06 -15.29
C TYR A 66 -22.72 0.97 -14.94
N ALA A 67 -22.29 -0.13 -14.32
CA ALA A 67 -23.19 -1.18 -13.87
C ALA A 67 -24.18 -0.67 -12.82
N ASN A 68 -23.71 0.14 -11.87
CA ASN A 68 -24.58 0.78 -10.90
C ASN A 68 -25.61 1.70 -11.58
N PHE A 69 -25.22 2.44 -12.62
CA PHE A 69 -26.11 3.32 -13.38
C PHE A 69 -27.32 2.58 -13.94
N TRP A 70 -27.09 1.37 -14.45
CA TRP A 70 -28.14 0.54 -14.99
C TRP A 70 -28.95 -0.21 -13.93
N LEU A 71 -28.33 -0.62 -12.83
CA LEU A 71 -28.98 -1.47 -11.83
C LEU A 71 -29.73 -0.68 -10.75
N VAL A 72 -29.43 0.61 -10.55
CA VAL A 72 -30.07 1.51 -9.56
C VAL A 72 -29.98 0.96 -8.10
N GLU A 73 -29.03 0.06 -7.83
CA GLU A 73 -28.85 -0.55 -6.51
C GLU A 73 -27.61 -0.01 -5.78
N MET A 74 -27.78 1.11 -5.07
CA MET A 74 -26.71 1.76 -4.31
C MET A 74 -26.11 0.88 -3.20
N LEU A 75 -26.92 0.01 -2.58
CA LEU A 75 -26.45 -0.92 -1.55
C LEU A 75 -25.49 -1.98 -2.11
N THR A 76 -25.75 -2.44 -3.34
CA THR A 76 -24.91 -3.43 -4.02
C THR A 76 -23.51 -2.87 -4.29
N THR A 77 -23.41 -1.58 -4.64
CA THR A 77 -22.11 -0.89 -4.76
C THR A 77 -21.32 -0.90 -3.46
N ILE A 78 -21.98 -0.58 -2.34
CA ILE A 78 -21.34 -0.50 -1.02
C ILE A 78 -20.78 -1.87 -0.64
N ILE A 79 -21.55 -2.94 -0.86
CA ILE A 79 -21.12 -4.32 -0.60
C ILE A 79 -19.90 -4.69 -1.46
N ILE A 80 -19.91 -4.34 -2.75
CA ILE A 80 -18.77 -4.59 -3.65
C ILE A 80 -17.51 -3.86 -3.18
N VAL A 81 -17.62 -2.58 -2.83
CA VAL A 81 -16.48 -1.77 -2.34
C VAL A 81 -15.90 -2.37 -1.06
N TYR A 82 -16.74 -2.74 -0.10
CA TYR A 82 -16.28 -3.41 1.12
C TYR A 82 -15.65 -4.76 0.87
N THR A 83 -16.15 -5.52 -0.10
CA THR A 83 -15.55 -6.79 -0.50
C THR A 83 -14.15 -6.56 -1.05
N ILE A 84 -13.97 -5.55 -1.92
CA ILE A 84 -12.67 -5.16 -2.46
C ILE A 84 -11.72 -4.72 -1.33
N GLU A 85 -12.18 -3.89 -0.39
CA GLU A 85 -11.38 -3.43 0.75
C GLU A 85 -10.98 -4.57 1.69
N GLY A 86 -11.93 -5.45 2.02
CA GLY A 86 -11.69 -6.64 2.83
C GLY A 86 -10.66 -7.56 2.17
N CYS A 87 -10.81 -7.84 0.87
CA CYS A 87 -9.84 -8.59 0.10
C CYS A 87 -8.46 -7.90 0.07
N THR A 88 -8.42 -6.58 -0.03
CA THR A 88 -7.19 -5.78 -0.03
C THR A 88 -6.47 -5.87 1.31
N LEU A 89 -7.19 -5.76 2.43
CA LEU A 89 -6.64 -5.91 3.78
C LEU A 89 -6.11 -7.32 4.02
N ILE A 90 -6.89 -8.35 3.69
CA ILE A 90 -6.49 -9.76 3.82
C ILE A 90 -5.24 -10.04 2.98
N SER A 91 -5.22 -9.58 1.73
CA SER A 91 -4.08 -9.73 0.83
C SER A 91 -2.84 -8.99 1.35
N SER A 92 -3.02 -7.80 1.92
CA SER A 92 -1.93 -7.02 2.51
C SER A 92 -1.30 -7.72 3.72
N VAL A 93 -2.12 -8.24 4.63
CA VAL A 93 -1.63 -9.01 5.78
C VAL A 93 -0.95 -10.29 5.33
N SER A 94 -1.55 -11.00 4.36
CA SER A 94 -0.97 -12.22 3.77
C SER A 94 0.38 -11.95 3.11
N LEU A 95 0.51 -10.84 2.38
CA LEU A 95 1.76 -10.39 1.77
C LEU A 95 2.83 -10.12 2.82
N ILE A 96 2.51 -9.46 3.93
CA ILE A 96 3.47 -9.19 5.02
C ILE A 96 3.97 -10.50 5.63
N ILE A 97 3.06 -11.45 5.93
CA ILE A 97 3.44 -12.76 6.49
C ILE A 97 4.31 -13.53 5.49
N TYR A 98 3.92 -13.56 4.22
CA TYR A 98 4.66 -14.23 3.16
C TYR A 98 6.04 -13.61 2.94
N ALA A 99 6.14 -12.28 2.85
CA ALA A 99 7.39 -11.56 2.69
C ALA A 99 8.34 -11.79 3.87
N ARG A 100 7.85 -11.78 5.11
CA ARG A 100 8.65 -12.11 6.31
C ARG A 100 9.20 -13.54 6.25
N ARG A 101 8.35 -14.51 5.91
CA ARG A 101 8.77 -15.92 5.76
C ARG A 101 9.82 -16.05 4.66
N LYS A 102 9.59 -15.44 3.51
CA LYS A 102 10.52 -15.48 2.37
C LYS A 102 11.85 -14.81 2.71
N TYR A 103 11.83 -13.65 3.36
CA TYR A 103 13.04 -12.94 3.77
C TYR A 103 13.95 -13.78 4.67
N GLY A 104 13.38 -14.57 5.59
CA GLY A 104 14.14 -15.46 6.47
C GLY A 104 14.77 -16.68 5.78
N HIS A 105 14.26 -17.10 4.62
CA HIS A 105 14.69 -18.32 3.93
C HIS A 105 15.62 -18.07 2.73
N ILE A 106 15.89 -16.81 2.35
CA ILE A 106 16.82 -16.51 1.25
C ILE A 106 18.26 -16.63 1.75
N PRO A 107 19.09 -17.57 1.21
CA PRO A 107 20.49 -17.70 1.59
C PRO A 107 21.30 -16.51 1.08
N TYR A 108 22.38 -16.17 1.80
CA TYR A 108 23.28 -15.08 1.45
C TYR A 108 24.23 -15.54 0.33
N ASP A 109 23.88 -15.18 -0.90
CA ASP A 109 24.69 -15.40 -2.09
C ASP A 109 24.68 -14.09 -2.90
N SER A 110 25.74 -13.78 -3.66
CA SER A 110 25.92 -12.44 -4.26
C SER A 110 24.76 -12.01 -5.19
N ASP A 111 24.26 -12.93 -6.02
CA ASP A 111 23.08 -12.71 -6.88
C ASP A 111 21.75 -12.75 -6.10
N ARG A 112 21.73 -13.39 -4.93
CA ARG A 112 20.55 -13.49 -4.05
C ARG A 112 20.42 -12.32 -3.09
N LEU A 113 21.50 -11.56 -2.91
CA LEU A 113 21.55 -10.39 -2.04
C LEU A 113 20.60 -9.30 -2.56
N LYS A 114 20.59 -9.06 -3.87
CA LYS A 114 19.71 -8.05 -4.49
C LYS A 114 18.22 -8.42 -4.35
N ALA A 115 17.89 -9.69 -4.59
CA ALA A 115 16.54 -10.21 -4.32
C ALA A 115 16.12 -10.06 -2.86
N LYS A 116 17.06 -10.19 -1.92
CA LYS A 116 16.81 -9.97 -0.49
C LYS A 116 16.54 -8.49 -0.16
N TYR A 117 17.27 -7.56 -0.77
CA TYR A 117 16.96 -6.12 -0.66
C TYR A 117 15.58 -5.79 -1.21
N GLN A 118 15.21 -6.30 -2.39
CA GLN A 118 13.89 -6.09 -2.97
C GLN A 118 12.77 -6.59 -2.03
N VAL A 119 12.93 -7.78 -1.45
CA VAL A 119 11.94 -8.32 -0.50
C VAL A 119 11.87 -7.48 0.78
N LYS A 120 13.00 -6.97 1.26
CA LYS A 120 13.05 -6.07 2.43
C LYS A 120 12.35 -4.75 2.15
N GLU A 121 12.60 -4.13 0.99
CA GLU A 121 11.95 -2.89 0.58
C GLU A 121 10.44 -3.08 0.49
N VAL A 122 9.96 -4.14 -0.15
CA VAL A 122 8.53 -4.43 -0.22
C VAL A 122 7.93 -4.69 1.16
N LEU A 123 8.66 -5.34 2.07
CA LEU A 123 8.21 -5.56 3.44
C LEU A 123 8.09 -4.26 4.24
N ASP A 124 9.12 -3.41 4.21
CA ASP A 124 9.13 -2.12 4.91
C ASP A 124 8.01 -1.21 4.38
N PHE A 125 7.83 -1.21 3.06
CA PHE A 125 6.77 -0.45 2.41
C PHE A 125 5.38 -1.00 2.75
N SER A 126 5.18 -2.32 2.73
CA SER A 126 3.89 -2.95 3.05
C SER A 126 3.49 -2.73 4.51
N MET A 127 4.47 -2.78 5.42
CA MET A 127 4.28 -2.44 6.85
C MET A 127 3.87 -0.97 7.04
N ALA A 128 4.38 -0.06 6.20
CA ALA A 128 4.02 1.36 6.26
C ALA A 128 2.64 1.67 5.66
N ILE A 129 2.19 0.90 4.66
CA ILE A 129 0.88 1.06 4.03
C ILE A 129 -0.26 0.50 4.87
N LEU A 130 -0.05 -0.61 5.59
CA LEU A 130 -1.13 -1.28 6.31
C LEU A 130 -1.91 -0.34 7.26
N PRO A 131 -1.27 0.52 8.09
CA PRO A 131 -2.00 1.46 8.94
C PRO A 131 -2.83 2.47 8.14
N SER A 132 -2.32 2.90 6.98
CA SER A 132 -3.04 3.80 6.06
C SER A 132 -4.29 3.13 5.48
N LEU A 133 -4.20 1.85 5.10
CA LEU A 133 -5.36 1.06 4.63
C LEU A 133 -6.42 0.89 5.72
N ILE A 134 -6.01 0.62 6.97
CA ILE A 134 -6.93 0.46 8.10
C ILE A 134 -7.67 1.77 8.37
N ILE A 135 -6.94 2.89 8.44
CA ILE A 135 -7.55 4.23 8.61
C ILE A 135 -8.50 4.53 7.44
N GLY A 136 -8.08 4.22 6.21
CA GLY A 136 -8.91 4.37 5.02
C GLY A 136 -10.25 3.65 5.13
N ALA A 137 -10.23 2.36 5.48
CA ALA A 137 -11.44 1.56 5.65
C ALA A 137 -12.36 2.09 6.78
N VAL A 138 -11.77 2.54 7.90
CA VAL A 138 -12.53 3.17 9.00
C VAL A 138 -13.18 4.47 8.52
N MET A 139 -12.44 5.32 7.82
CA MET A 139 -12.95 6.60 7.31
C MET A 139 -14.03 6.41 6.24
N HIS A 140 -13.88 5.41 5.36
CA HIS A 140 -14.93 5.04 4.41
C HIS A 140 -16.20 4.58 5.13
N THR A 141 -16.06 3.79 6.20
CA THR A 141 -17.20 3.39 7.03
C THR A 141 -17.88 4.58 7.70
N LEU A 142 -17.11 5.54 8.21
CA LEU A 142 -17.66 6.77 8.77
C LEU A 142 -18.36 7.64 7.72
N SER A 143 -17.87 7.63 6.47
CA SER A 143 -18.47 8.39 5.37
C SER A 143 -19.84 7.85 4.91
N LEU A 144 -20.18 6.61 5.28
CA LEU A 144 -21.50 6.04 5.00
C LEU A 144 -22.58 6.49 5.98
N VAL A 145 -22.20 6.92 7.19
CA VAL A 145 -23.18 7.35 8.19
C VAL A 145 -24.02 8.52 7.67
N PRO A 146 -23.44 9.60 7.11
CA PRO A 146 -24.22 10.66 6.45
C PRO A 146 -25.13 10.12 5.35
N THR A 147 -24.63 9.24 4.48
CA THR A 147 -25.40 8.68 3.36
C THR A 147 -26.60 7.86 3.84
N LEU A 148 -26.45 7.08 4.91
CA LEU A 148 -27.57 6.37 5.55
C LEU A 148 -28.58 7.36 6.15
N LEU A 149 -28.12 8.37 6.89
CA LEU A 149 -28.99 9.39 7.48
C LEU A 149 -29.78 10.16 6.40
N TRP A 150 -29.16 10.43 5.26
CA TRP A 150 -29.83 11.06 4.12
C TRP A 150 -30.88 10.13 3.50
N MET A 151 -30.56 8.85 3.29
CA MET A 151 -31.53 7.86 2.77
C MET A 151 -32.77 7.70 3.66
N TYR A 152 -32.62 7.82 4.98
CA TYR A 152 -33.75 7.82 5.92
C TYR A 152 -34.47 9.17 6.05
N GLY A 153 -34.04 10.19 5.31
CA GLY A 153 -34.65 11.53 5.32
C GLY A 153 -34.36 12.34 6.60
N ILE A 154 -33.34 11.96 7.38
CA ILE A 154 -32.97 12.64 8.63
C ILE A 154 -32.20 13.93 8.35
N ILE A 155 -31.33 13.90 7.33
CA ILE A 155 -30.52 15.06 6.93
C ILE A 155 -30.79 15.44 5.47
N SER A 156 -30.56 16.71 5.13
CA SER A 156 -30.68 17.20 3.75
C SER A 156 -29.45 16.83 2.91
N MET A 157 -29.61 16.79 1.58
CA MET A 157 -28.52 16.50 0.64
C MET A 157 -27.32 17.45 0.80
N ALA A 158 -27.57 18.73 1.08
CA ALA A 158 -26.51 19.72 1.29
C ALA A 158 -25.64 19.39 2.52
N VAL A 159 -26.26 18.89 3.59
CA VAL A 159 -25.57 18.45 4.81
C VAL A 159 -24.81 17.16 4.55
N ASP A 160 -25.42 16.18 3.88
CA ASP A 160 -24.76 14.94 3.47
C ASP A 160 -23.50 15.22 2.65
N GLY A 161 -23.61 16.03 1.59
CA GLY A 161 -22.48 16.40 0.74
C GLY A 161 -21.35 17.10 1.52
N THR A 162 -21.69 18.01 2.44
CA THR A 162 -20.70 18.71 3.25
C THR A 162 -19.96 17.76 4.19
N LEU A 163 -20.69 16.88 4.88
CA LEU A 163 -20.10 15.88 5.78
C LEU A 163 -19.26 14.88 5.00
N PHE A 164 -19.76 14.42 3.86
CA PHE A 164 -19.07 13.51 2.96
C PHE A 164 -17.72 14.07 2.51
N TYR A 165 -17.70 15.26 1.91
CA TYR A 165 -16.46 15.89 1.44
C TYR A 165 -15.48 16.16 2.58
N SER A 166 -15.99 16.50 3.77
CA SER A 166 -15.16 16.73 4.95
C SER A 166 -14.48 15.43 5.41
N VAL A 167 -15.24 14.33 5.54
CA VAL A 167 -14.70 13.02 5.92
C VAL A 167 -13.73 12.50 4.87
N HIS A 168 -14.05 12.65 3.58
CA HIS A 168 -13.18 12.22 2.48
C HIS A 168 -11.87 13.01 2.44
N SER A 169 -11.93 14.33 2.61
CA SER A 169 -10.74 15.19 2.66
C SER A 169 -9.86 14.83 3.87
N LEU A 170 -10.49 14.61 5.03
CA LEU A 170 -9.79 14.18 6.23
C LEU A 170 -9.15 12.80 6.03
N ASN A 171 -9.84 11.87 5.36
CA ASN A 171 -9.28 10.57 5.01
C ASN A 171 -8.02 10.70 4.16
N CYS A 172 -8.05 11.54 3.12
CA CYS A 172 -6.89 11.80 2.27
C CYS A 172 -5.69 12.36 3.07
N ILE A 173 -5.95 13.31 3.97
CA ILE A 173 -4.91 13.93 4.82
C ILE A 173 -4.33 12.88 5.77
N LEU A 174 -5.18 12.20 6.54
CA LEU A 174 -4.76 11.20 7.54
C LEU A 174 -4.03 10.03 6.88
N SER A 175 -4.53 9.52 5.75
CA SER A 175 -3.91 8.42 5.03
C SER A 175 -2.49 8.77 4.56
N LYS A 176 -2.30 9.98 4.02
CA LYS A 176 -0.97 10.47 3.58
C LYS A 176 -0.04 10.73 4.77
N LEU A 177 -0.53 11.37 5.83
CA LEU A 177 0.27 11.64 7.03
C LEU A 177 0.71 10.35 7.71
N THR A 178 -0.19 9.37 7.83
CA THR A 178 0.14 8.04 8.35
C THR A 178 1.18 7.34 7.50
N LEU A 179 1.03 7.37 6.17
CA LEU A 179 1.98 6.76 5.25
C LEU A 179 3.38 7.39 5.37
N ILE A 180 3.46 8.73 5.43
CA ILE A 180 4.71 9.46 5.67
C ILE A 180 5.28 9.13 7.06
N GLY A 181 4.43 9.10 8.09
CA GLY A 181 4.83 8.84 9.47
C GLY A 181 5.40 7.43 9.66
N CYS A 182 4.79 6.43 9.04
CA CYS A 182 5.19 5.03 9.12
C CYS A 182 6.36 4.69 8.19
N HIS A 183 6.53 5.37 7.06
CA HIS A 183 7.60 5.08 6.10
C HIS A 183 8.88 5.90 6.38
N LYS A 184 9.92 5.24 6.90
CA LYS A 184 11.20 5.88 7.28
C LYS A 184 11.82 6.70 6.14
N GLU A 185 11.95 6.13 4.93
CA GLU A 185 12.54 6.82 3.77
C GLU A 185 11.75 8.06 3.34
N MET A 186 10.42 7.97 3.27
CA MET A 186 9.58 9.12 2.90
C MET A 186 9.68 10.23 3.93
N ARG A 187 9.72 9.88 5.22
CA ARG A 187 9.94 10.86 6.30
C ARG A 187 11.30 11.54 6.19
N GLN A 188 12.36 10.81 5.85
CA GLN A 188 13.69 11.40 5.64
C GLN A 188 13.70 12.33 4.43
N ARG A 189 13.10 11.94 3.30
CA ARG A 189 12.96 12.80 2.12
C ARG A 189 12.15 14.06 2.41
N LEU A 190 11.04 13.93 3.15
CA LEU A 190 10.26 15.09 3.58
C LEU A 190 11.09 16.01 4.49
N LYS A 191 11.84 15.46 5.44
CA LYS A 191 12.74 16.26 6.28
C LYS A 191 13.79 17.01 5.46
N GLN A 192 14.34 16.37 4.43
CA GLN A 192 15.30 17.01 3.53
C GLN A 192 14.66 18.14 2.72
N MET A 193 13.45 17.95 2.17
CA MET A 193 12.77 18.97 1.38
C MET A 193 12.37 20.21 2.20
N PHE A 194 11.95 20.03 3.46
CA PHE A 194 11.36 21.11 4.26
C PHE A 194 12.31 21.70 5.33
N PHE A 195 13.32 20.97 5.79
CA PHE A 195 14.18 21.40 6.91
C PHE A 195 15.66 21.53 6.55
N LYS A 196 16.13 20.99 5.43
CA LYS A 196 17.47 21.31 4.90
C LYS A 196 17.30 22.40 3.84
N GLY A 197 17.59 23.64 4.23
CA GLY A 197 17.65 24.77 3.30
C GLY A 197 18.48 24.40 2.08
N SER A 198 17.91 24.69 0.91
CA SER A 198 18.51 24.56 -0.42
C SER A 198 19.97 25.02 -0.42
N SER A 199 20.92 24.09 -0.35
CA SER A 199 22.32 24.32 -0.69
C SER A 199 22.73 23.18 -1.62
N GLU A 200 22.83 23.53 -2.90
CA GLU A 200 23.59 22.86 -3.96
C GLU A 200 23.45 21.34 -4.09
N GLY A 201 22.68 20.93 -5.11
CA GLY A 201 22.72 19.58 -5.67
C GLY A 201 22.05 18.54 -4.78
N ILE A 202 20.92 18.01 -5.24
CA ILE A 202 20.29 16.82 -4.66
C ILE A 202 21.18 15.61 -4.97
N HIS A 203 22.35 15.52 -4.33
CA HIS A 203 23.02 14.26 -4.15
C HIS A 203 22.32 13.58 -2.98
N ILE A 204 21.47 12.62 -3.31
CA ILE A 204 21.11 11.55 -2.38
C ILE A 204 22.45 10.88 -2.06
N VAL A 205 23.14 11.35 -1.02
CA VAL A 205 24.30 10.67 -0.46
C VAL A 205 23.73 9.39 0.14
N ARG A 206 23.69 8.35 -0.70
CA ARG A 206 23.47 6.99 -0.27
C ARG A 206 24.52 6.75 0.82
N ASP A 207 24.06 6.52 2.05
CA ASP A 207 24.92 6.28 3.20
C ASP A 207 25.59 4.92 3.02
N ALA A 208 26.60 4.88 2.14
CA ALA A 208 27.32 3.67 1.77
C ALA A 208 28.02 3.06 2.99
N GLU A 209 28.39 3.89 3.98
CA GLU A 209 28.94 3.43 5.26
C GLU A 209 27.87 2.77 6.14
N GLY A 210 26.68 3.36 6.25
CA GLY A 210 25.56 2.78 6.98
C GLY A 210 25.06 1.48 6.36
N GLU A 211 24.93 1.44 5.03
CA GLU A 211 24.61 0.22 4.27
C GLU A 211 25.72 -0.83 4.42
N GLY A 212 26.98 -0.40 4.40
CA GLY A 212 28.16 -1.25 4.60
C GLY A 212 28.22 -1.85 5.99
N ARG A 213 27.93 -1.09 7.05
CA ARG A 213 27.85 -1.63 8.42
C ARG A 213 26.73 -2.65 8.57
N GLN A 214 25.54 -2.34 8.07
CA GLN A 214 24.42 -3.30 8.09
C GLN A 214 24.75 -4.56 7.28
N TYR A 215 25.49 -4.43 6.18
CA TYR A 215 25.98 -5.54 5.38
C TYR A 215 26.98 -6.40 6.16
N PHE A 216 28.00 -5.80 6.78
CA PHE A 216 28.98 -6.50 7.60
C PHE A 216 28.37 -7.17 8.83
N GLU A 217 27.41 -6.52 9.51
CA GLU A 217 26.70 -7.11 10.65
C GLU A 217 25.87 -8.32 10.24
N GLN A 218 25.21 -8.27 9.07
CA GLN A 218 24.44 -9.41 8.56
C GLN A 218 25.32 -10.58 8.15
N ILE A 219 26.48 -10.32 7.54
CA ILE A 219 27.49 -11.35 7.21
C ILE A 219 28.04 -11.96 8.49
N LYS A 220 28.43 -11.13 9.47
CA LYS A 220 28.95 -11.60 10.76
C LYS A 220 27.92 -12.48 11.48
N ALA A 221 26.66 -12.05 11.55
CA ALA A 221 25.60 -12.85 12.15
C ALA A 221 25.33 -14.18 11.41
N ALA A 222 25.49 -14.20 10.08
CA ALA A 222 25.38 -15.43 9.29
C ALA A 222 26.58 -16.37 9.51
N TRP A 223 27.79 -15.81 9.62
CA TRP A 223 29.03 -16.52 9.90
C TRP A 223 29.02 -17.17 11.29
N ASP A 224 28.68 -16.41 12.32
CA ASP A 224 28.60 -16.86 13.71
C ASP A 224 27.56 -18.00 13.88
N LYS A 225 26.49 -17.98 13.07
CA LYS A 225 25.47 -19.04 13.06
C LYS A 225 25.97 -20.32 12.40
N HIS A 226 26.85 -20.22 11.41
CA HIS A 226 27.45 -21.35 10.71
C HIS A 226 28.50 -22.06 11.57
N GLU A 227 29.32 -21.31 12.31
CA GLU A 227 30.27 -21.88 13.29
C GLU A 227 29.56 -22.68 14.40
N LYS A 228 28.46 -22.16 14.95
CA LYS A 228 27.68 -22.86 15.98
C LYS A 228 26.99 -24.16 15.50
N HIS A 229 26.85 -24.35 14.19
CA HIS A 229 26.25 -25.54 13.60
C HIS A 229 27.26 -26.50 12.96
N ASN A 230 28.56 -26.27 13.15
CA ASN A 230 29.60 -27.19 12.69
C ASN A 230 30.05 -28.10 13.85
N PRO A 231 29.51 -29.32 14.02
CA PRO A 231 29.85 -30.22 15.14
C PRO A 231 31.26 -30.84 15.04
N ARG A 232 32.17 -30.27 14.25
CA ARG A 232 33.53 -30.81 14.04
C ARG A 232 34.46 -30.68 15.26
N GLU A 233 34.09 -29.92 16.28
CA GLU A 233 34.88 -29.82 17.53
C GLU A 233 34.54 -30.90 18.58
N LYS A 234 33.56 -31.80 18.34
CA LYS A 234 33.26 -32.89 19.28
C LYS A 234 34.09 -34.17 19.10
N TYR A 235 35.06 -34.19 18.19
CA TYR A 235 35.87 -35.39 17.89
C TYR A 235 37.38 -35.24 18.16
N ILE A 236 37.77 -34.26 18.99
CA ILE A 236 39.13 -34.16 19.52
C ILE A 236 39.04 -34.07 21.05
N SER A 237 38.66 -35.18 21.69
CA SER A 237 38.87 -35.44 23.11
C SER A 237 39.24 -36.90 23.29
#